data_AF-A0A916J4K4-F1
#
_entry.id   AF-A0A916J4K4-F1
#
_cell.length_a   1.000
_cell.length_b   1.000
_cell.length_c   1.000
_cell.angle_alpha   90.00
_cell.angle_beta   90.00
_cell.angle_gamma   90.00
#
_symmetry.space_group_name_H-M   'P 1'
#
loop_
_entity.id
_entity.type
_entity.pdbx_description
1 polymer ?
#
loop_
_entity_poly.entity_id
_entity_poly.type
_entity_poly.pdbx_seq_one_letter_code
_entity_poly.pdbx_strand_id
1 'polypeptide(L)'
;MDTLFDVVEFPILVTTFWTWASIVGLSMTPNLILGPSAAVGVGIAAHYSPWILLPVVATASCLEGLVVAWLAGESTRIGFIGRWVARLRTPRGVALANRWGVWGGLTLGCALVGQEPILVALRWLGVEMRRIWLPLAASNAVFAILYYVIVWAGLHQVANL
;
A
#
# COMPACT_ATOMS: atom_id res chain seq x y z
N MET A 1 2.60 6.51 45.64
CA MET A 1 3.59 6.98 44.64
C MET A 1 3.42 6.21 43.32
N ASP A 2 2.71 5.08 43.33
CA ASP A 2 2.43 4.23 42.16
C ASP A 2 1.27 4.74 41.28
N THR A 3 0.29 5.42 41.87
CA THR A 3 -0.87 5.96 41.13
C THR A 3 -0.55 7.09 40.15
N LEU A 4 0.58 7.78 40.32
CA LEU A 4 1.01 8.86 39.44
C LEU A 4 1.78 8.33 38.21
N PHE A 5 2.42 7.17 38.33
CA PHE A 5 3.05 6.47 37.20
C PHE A 5 1.99 5.81 36.31
N ASP A 6 1.02 5.10 36.88
CA ASP A 6 -0.07 4.48 36.11
C ASP A 6 -0.89 5.51 35.31
N VAL A 7 -1.15 6.68 35.89
CA VAL A 7 -1.97 7.74 35.26
C VAL A 7 -1.22 8.46 34.13
N VAL A 8 0.12 8.42 34.09
CA VAL A 8 0.93 9.03 33.02
C VAL A 8 1.31 7.99 31.96
N GLU A 9 1.58 6.75 32.34
CA GLU A 9 1.87 5.67 31.40
C GLU A 9 0.65 5.28 30.57
N PHE A 10 -0.56 5.24 31.17
CA PHE A 10 -1.79 4.91 30.45
C PHE A 10 -2.10 5.86 29.27
N PRO A 11 -2.11 7.21 29.41
CA PRO A 11 -2.34 8.13 28.30
C PRO A 11 -1.19 8.14 27.28
N ILE A 12 0.06 7.91 27.69
CA ILE A 12 1.19 7.75 26.75
C ILE A 12 1.01 6.47 25.90
N LEU A 13 0.59 5.38 26.53
CA LEU A 13 0.32 4.11 25.84
C LEU A 13 -0.86 4.25 24.87
N VAL A 14 -1.96 4.88 25.31
CA VAL A 14 -3.16 5.11 24.49
C VAL A 14 -2.87 6.03 23.31
N THR A 15 -2.14 7.13 23.51
CA THR A 15 -1.76 8.04 22.41
C THR A 15 -0.84 7.35 21.41
N THR A 16 0.17 6.61 21.89
CA THR A 16 1.07 5.81 21.04
C THR A 16 0.29 4.76 20.23
N PHE A 17 -0.67 4.06 20.86
CA PHE A 17 -1.52 3.09 20.19
C PHE A 17 -2.36 3.74 19.07
N TRP A 18 -3.02 4.87 19.34
CA TRP A 18 -3.84 5.56 18.35
C TRP A 18 -3.00 6.13 17.20
N THR A 19 -1.79 6.60 17.46
CA THR A 19 -0.87 7.07 16.41
C THR A 19 -0.48 5.92 15.50
N TRP A 20 -0.10 4.76 16.04
CA TRP A 20 0.20 3.57 15.23
C TRP A 20 -1.02 3.06 14.49
N ALA A 21 -2.19 3.03 15.11
CA ALA A 21 -3.44 2.65 14.46
C ALA A 21 -3.77 3.60 13.28
N SER A 22 -3.49 4.89 13.43
CA SER A 22 -3.65 5.89 12.36
C SER A 22 -2.65 5.65 11.23
N ILE A 23 -1.38 5.40 11.54
CA ILE A 23 -0.34 5.08 10.53
C ILE A 23 -0.75 3.83 9.74
N VAL A 24 -1.18 2.76 10.41
CA VAL A 24 -1.63 1.52 9.77
C VAL A 24 -2.86 1.78 8.92
N GLY A 25 -3.89 2.42 9.47
CA GLY A 25 -5.14 2.71 8.76
C GLY A 25 -4.90 3.57 7.51
N LEU A 26 -4.10 4.62 7.62
CA LEU A 26 -3.73 5.49 6.50
C LEU A 26 -2.91 4.74 5.44
N SER A 27 -2.01 3.85 5.86
CA SER A 27 -1.22 3.02 4.92
C SER A 27 -2.07 1.99 4.17
N MET A 28 -3.21 1.59 4.73
CA MET A 28 -4.19 0.68 4.13
C MET A 28 -5.30 1.41 3.36
N THR A 29 -5.23 2.74 3.22
CA THR A 29 -6.24 3.47 2.45
C THR A 29 -6.06 3.15 0.96
N PRO A 30 -7.15 2.85 0.22
CA PRO A 30 -7.10 2.65 -1.22
C PRO A 30 -6.86 4.00 -1.93
N ASN A 31 -5.60 4.44 -1.88
CA ASN A 31 -5.00 5.52 -2.65
C ASN A 31 -3.49 5.51 -2.33
N LEU A 32 -2.71 4.87 -3.21
CA LEU A 32 -1.26 4.66 -3.07
C LEU A 32 -0.50 5.94 -2.70
N ILE A 33 -0.96 7.10 -3.14
CA ILE A 33 -0.25 8.38 -2.93
C ILE A 33 -0.71 9.03 -1.63
N LEU A 34 -2.00 9.22 -1.43
CA LEU A 34 -2.50 10.02 -0.30
C LEU A 34 -2.42 9.29 1.04
N GLY A 35 -2.74 7.99 1.07
CA GLY A 35 -2.76 7.22 2.32
C GLY A 35 -1.36 7.05 2.94
N PRO A 36 -0.43 6.39 2.23
CA PRO A 36 0.95 6.21 2.69
C PRO A 36 1.69 7.53 2.94
N SER A 37 1.46 8.58 2.14
CA SER A 37 2.07 9.90 2.40
C SER A 37 1.56 10.53 3.69
N ALA A 38 0.25 10.43 3.97
CA ALA A 38 -0.31 10.89 5.23
C ALA A 38 0.21 10.07 6.43
N ALA A 39 0.31 8.75 6.28
CA ALA A 39 0.87 7.86 7.30
C ALA A 39 2.32 8.21 7.64
N VAL A 40 3.14 8.47 6.61
CA VAL A 40 4.52 8.95 6.75
C VAL A 40 4.56 10.32 7.43
N GLY A 41 3.68 11.24 7.05
CA GLY A 41 3.59 12.57 7.66
C GLY A 41 3.27 12.51 9.15
N VAL A 42 2.29 11.68 9.55
CA VAL A 42 1.97 11.40 10.95
C VAL A 42 3.17 10.79 11.68
N GLY A 43 3.88 9.85 11.04
CA GLY A 43 5.05 9.21 11.63
C GLY A 43 6.23 10.18 11.86
N ILE A 44 6.47 11.08 10.92
CA ILE A 44 7.50 12.13 11.04
C ILE A 44 7.12 13.14 12.14
N ALA A 45 5.87 13.59 12.16
CA ALA A 45 5.36 14.52 13.18
C ALA A 45 5.41 13.92 14.60
N ALA A 46 5.23 12.61 14.72
CA ALA A 46 5.35 11.86 15.98
C ALA A 46 6.81 11.49 16.35
N HIS A 47 7.81 11.96 15.58
CA HIS A 47 9.24 11.67 15.78
C HIS A 47 9.60 10.19 15.80
N TYR A 48 8.86 9.33 15.07
CA TYR A 48 9.21 7.92 14.97
C TYR A 48 10.45 7.67 14.11
N SER A 49 11.21 6.64 14.48
CA SER A 49 12.37 6.19 13.71
C SER A 49 11.93 5.70 12.32
N PRO A 50 12.58 6.16 11.23
CA PRO A 50 12.29 5.70 9.87
C PRO A 50 12.44 4.19 9.71
N TRP A 51 13.34 3.58 10.49
CA TRP A 51 13.60 2.15 10.49
C TRP A 51 12.43 1.31 10.97
N ILE A 52 11.49 1.90 11.73
CA ILE A 52 10.27 1.22 12.21
C ILE A 52 9.07 1.68 11.36
N LEU A 53 9.02 2.96 11.01
CA LEU A 53 7.95 3.54 10.21
C LEU A 53 7.86 2.91 8.80
N LEU A 54 9.00 2.78 8.10
CA LEU A 54 9.03 2.28 6.73
C LEU A 54 8.55 0.83 6.61
N PRO A 55 9.03 -0.13 7.44
CA PRO A 55 8.50 -1.49 7.41
C PRO A 55 7.00 -1.56 7.71
N VAL A 56 6.50 -0.75 8.65
CA VAL A 56 5.07 -0.76 9.01
C VAL A 56 4.22 -0.25 7.85
N VAL A 57 4.58 0.88 7.26
CA VAL A 57 3.89 1.44 6.09
C VAL A 57 3.92 0.46 4.92
N ALA A 58 5.10 -0.07 4.58
CA ALA A 58 5.27 -1.02 3.47
C ALA A 58 4.46 -2.31 3.69
N THR A 59 4.43 -2.84 4.92
CA THR A 59 3.70 -4.07 5.23
C THR A 59 2.19 -3.84 5.19
N ALA A 60 1.72 -2.75 5.78
CA ALA A 60 0.29 -2.38 5.78
C ALA A 60 -0.24 -2.17 4.35
N SER A 61 0.50 -1.42 3.51
CA SER A 61 0.14 -1.23 2.10
C SER A 61 0.24 -2.51 1.28
N CYS A 62 1.17 -3.43 1.61
CA CYS A 62 1.24 -4.74 0.97
C CYS A 62 0.04 -5.62 1.33
N LEU A 63 -0.39 -5.62 2.60
CA LEU A 63 -1.58 -6.36 3.04
C LEU A 63 -2.84 -5.87 2.35
N GLU A 64 -3.02 -4.55 2.23
CA GLU A 64 -4.11 -3.94 1.45
C GLU A 64 -4.10 -4.46 0.01
N GLY A 65 -2.95 -4.41 -0.67
CA GLY A 65 -2.83 -4.87 -2.05
C GLY A 65 -3.13 -6.37 -2.20
N LEU A 66 -2.71 -7.20 -1.24
CA LEU A 66 -3.06 -8.62 -1.24
C LEU A 66 -4.56 -8.85 -1.07
N VAL A 67 -5.23 -8.08 -0.22
CA VAL A 67 -6.69 -8.16 -0.05
C VAL A 67 -7.40 -7.74 -1.35
N VAL A 68 -6.97 -6.65 -1.99
CA VAL A 68 -7.51 -6.20 -3.29
C VAL A 68 -7.31 -7.26 -4.37
N ALA A 69 -6.10 -7.83 -4.48
CA ALA A 69 -5.82 -8.88 -5.45
C ALA A 69 -6.64 -10.15 -5.19
N TRP A 70 -6.94 -10.45 -3.93
CA TRP A 70 -7.79 -11.58 -3.56
C TRP A 70 -9.23 -11.32 -3.98
N LEU A 71 -9.79 -10.16 -3.63
CA LEU A 71 -11.13 -9.72 -4.03
C LEU A 71 -11.30 -9.67 -5.55
N ALA A 72 -10.28 -9.16 -6.26
CA ALA A 72 -10.27 -9.13 -7.72
C ALA A 72 -10.30 -10.53 -8.32
N GLY A 73 -9.62 -11.49 -7.69
CA GLY A 73 -9.71 -12.90 -8.07
C GLY A 73 -11.08 -13.49 -7.82
N GLU A 74 -11.61 -13.30 -6.61
CA GLU A 74 -12.90 -13.86 -6.20
C GLU A 74 -14.05 -13.29 -7.03
N SER A 75 -13.99 -12.01 -7.41
CA SER A 75 -15.01 -11.37 -8.25
C SER A 75 -15.14 -12.04 -9.63
N THR A 76 -14.08 -12.65 -10.17
CA THR A 76 -14.17 -13.39 -11.45
C THR A 76 -14.99 -14.67 -11.36
N ARG A 77 -15.27 -15.18 -10.16
CA ARG A 77 -16.19 -16.32 -9.94
C ARG A 77 -17.66 -15.91 -10.09
N ILE A 78 -17.96 -14.62 -9.99
CA ILE A 78 -19.30 -14.09 -10.24
C ILE A 78 -19.54 -14.16 -11.75
N GLY A 79 -20.50 -14.98 -12.19
CA GLY A 79 -20.66 -15.33 -13.61
C GLY A 79 -20.82 -14.14 -14.56
N PHE A 80 -21.42 -13.03 -14.12
CA PHE A 80 -21.51 -11.79 -14.92
C PHE A 80 -20.13 -11.14 -15.10
N ILE A 81 -19.38 -10.96 -14.01
CA ILE A 81 -18.05 -10.35 -14.01
C ILE A 81 -17.07 -11.25 -14.78
N GLY A 82 -17.10 -12.57 -14.54
CA GLY A 82 -16.26 -13.52 -15.27
C GLY A 82 -16.47 -13.47 -16.78
N ARG A 83 -17.72 -13.40 -17.25
CA ARG A 83 -18.04 -13.24 -18.68
C ARG A 83 -17.58 -11.89 -19.23
N TRP A 84 -17.76 -10.81 -18.47
CA TRP A 84 -17.34 -9.47 -18.89
C TRP A 84 -15.80 -9.35 -18.97
N VAL A 85 -15.09 -9.86 -17.98
CA VAL A 85 -13.62 -9.96 -17.98
C VAL A 85 -13.13 -10.81 -19.14
N ALA A 86 -13.77 -11.96 -19.40
CA ALA A 86 -13.41 -12.82 -20.54
C ALA A 86 -13.56 -12.09 -21.89
N ARG A 87 -14.54 -11.19 -22.04
CA ARG A 87 -14.71 -10.36 -23.24
C ARG A 87 -13.63 -9.29 -23.38
N LEU A 88 -13.19 -8.69 -22.27
CA LEU A 88 -12.13 -7.67 -22.28
C LEU A 88 -10.73 -8.26 -22.45
N ARG A 89 -10.56 -9.53 -22.13
CA ARG A 89 -9.27 -10.24 -22.15
C ARG A 89 -8.90 -10.62 -23.59
N THR A 90 -8.31 -9.66 -24.31
CA THR A 90 -7.82 -9.90 -25.67
C THR A 90 -6.51 -10.71 -25.68
N PRO A 91 -6.27 -11.56 -26.69
CA PRO A 91 -5.02 -12.32 -26.81
C PRO A 91 -3.77 -11.43 -26.81
N ARG A 92 -3.88 -10.24 -27.41
CA ARG A 92 -2.83 -9.22 -27.43
C ARG A 92 -2.57 -8.63 -26.03
N GLY A 93 -3.61 -8.34 -25.26
CA GLY A 93 -3.49 -7.86 -23.88
C GLY A 93 -2.85 -8.90 -22.95
N VAL A 94 -3.20 -10.18 -23.12
CA VAL A 94 -2.57 -11.29 -22.38
C VAL A 94 -1.10 -11.47 -22.78
N ALA A 95 -0.77 -11.39 -24.08
CA ALA A 95 0.60 -11.47 -24.55
C ALA A 95 1.46 -10.31 -24.06
N LEU A 96 0.91 -9.08 -24.04
CA LEU A 96 1.58 -7.90 -23.49
C LEU A 96 1.86 -8.08 -21.99
N ALA A 97 0.87 -8.52 -21.22
CA ALA A 97 1.01 -8.78 -19.79
C ALA A 97 2.03 -9.89 -19.49
N ASN A 98 2.06 -10.95 -20.31
CA ASN A 98 3.06 -12.01 -20.20
C ASN A 98 4.48 -11.53 -20.56
N ARG A 99 4.61 -10.61 -21.52
CA ARG A 99 5.91 -10.06 -21.96
C ARG A 99 6.48 -9.03 -20.99
N TRP A 100 5.64 -8.15 -20.45
CA TRP A 100 6.03 -7.16 -19.43
C TRP A 100 6.19 -7.78 -18.04
N GLY A 101 5.53 -8.92 -17.81
CA GLY A 101 5.60 -9.66 -16.58
C GLY A 101 4.89 -8.96 -15.41
N VAL A 102 4.72 -9.71 -14.33
CA VAL A 102 4.07 -9.23 -13.09
C VAL A 102 4.87 -8.08 -12.46
N TRP A 103 6.19 -8.14 -12.58
CA TRP A 103 7.12 -7.12 -12.11
C TRP A 103 6.93 -5.80 -12.87
N GLY A 104 7.10 -5.79 -14.20
CA GLY A 104 6.93 -4.55 -14.98
C GLY A 104 5.52 -3.98 -14.88
N GLY A 105 4.51 -4.86 -14.80
CA GLY A 105 3.12 -4.48 -14.55
C GLY A 105 2.97 -3.73 -13.23
N LEU A 106 3.42 -4.30 -12.11
CA LEU A 106 3.29 -3.67 -10.80
C LEU A 106 4.12 -2.40 -10.67
N THR A 107 5.37 -2.38 -11.13
CA THR A 107 6.21 -1.18 -10.95
C THR A 107 5.69 0.02 -11.73
N LEU A 108 5.30 -0.18 -13.00
CA LEU A 108 4.79 0.91 -13.84
C LEU A 108 3.31 1.19 -13.58
N GLY A 109 2.51 0.16 -13.31
CA GLY A 109 1.11 0.31 -12.97
C GLY A 109 0.90 1.06 -11.65
N CYS A 110 1.64 0.69 -10.60
CA CYS A 110 1.62 1.43 -9.33
C CYS A 110 2.01 2.89 -9.53
N ALA A 111 3.00 3.18 -10.37
CA ALA A 111 3.44 4.55 -10.64
C ALA A 111 2.42 5.38 -11.44
N LEU A 112 1.74 4.77 -12.43
CA LEU A 112 0.90 5.50 -13.40
C LEU A 112 -0.57 5.57 -13.01
N VAL A 113 -1.12 4.49 -12.45
CA VAL A 113 -2.56 4.34 -12.17
C VAL A 113 -2.85 3.96 -10.73
N GLY A 114 -1.82 3.69 -9.92
CA GLY A 114 -1.97 3.23 -8.55
C GLY A 114 -1.98 1.69 -8.42
N GLN A 115 -1.88 1.23 -7.17
CA GLN A 115 -1.69 -0.19 -6.82
C GLN A 115 -2.96 -0.99 -7.07
N GLU A 116 -4.11 -0.47 -6.68
CA GLU A 116 -5.35 -1.23 -6.79
C GLU A 116 -5.72 -1.55 -8.25
N PRO A 117 -5.72 -0.57 -9.19
CA PRO A 117 -6.14 -0.84 -10.57
C PRO A 117 -5.24 -1.85 -11.26
N ILE A 118 -3.93 -1.81 -11.01
CA ILE A 118 -3.00 -2.76 -11.62
C ILE A 118 -3.16 -4.17 -11.03
N LEU A 119 -3.38 -4.29 -9.72
CA LEU A 119 -3.62 -5.59 -9.08
C LEU A 119 -4.90 -6.23 -9.60
N VAL A 120 -5.98 -5.44 -9.74
CA VAL A 120 -7.23 -5.88 -10.36
C VAL A 120 -6.99 -6.36 -11.79
N ALA A 121 -6.29 -5.55 -12.59
CA ALA A 121 -5.97 -5.89 -13.98
C ALA A 121 -5.16 -7.19 -14.08
N LEU A 122 -4.12 -7.36 -13.27
CA LEU A 122 -3.28 -8.56 -13.27
C LEU A 122 -4.09 -9.81 -12.87
N ARG A 123 -4.96 -9.71 -11.88
CA ARG A 123 -5.83 -10.82 -11.46
C ARG A 123 -6.85 -11.19 -12.51
N TRP A 124 -7.46 -10.21 -13.18
CA TRP A 124 -8.38 -10.42 -14.30
C TRP A 124 -7.67 -10.96 -15.55
N LEU A 125 -6.40 -10.61 -15.74
CA LEU A 125 -5.50 -11.20 -16.72
C LEU A 125 -4.99 -12.60 -16.32
N GLY A 126 -5.51 -13.17 -15.24
CA GLY A 126 -5.27 -14.55 -14.79
C GLY A 126 -3.92 -14.79 -14.13
N VAL A 127 -3.23 -13.74 -13.70
CA VAL A 127 -2.00 -13.89 -12.91
C VAL A 127 -2.36 -14.41 -11.53
N GLU A 128 -1.74 -15.52 -11.12
CA GLU A 128 -1.96 -16.12 -9.80
C GLU A 128 -1.42 -15.28 -8.65
N MET A 129 -2.07 -15.36 -7.48
CA MET A 129 -1.65 -14.67 -6.26
C MET A 129 -0.19 -14.96 -5.87
N ARG A 130 0.24 -16.22 -6.05
CA ARG A 130 1.62 -16.66 -5.77
C ARG A 130 2.68 -15.94 -6.60
N ARG A 131 2.30 -15.36 -7.75
CA ARG A 131 3.22 -14.60 -8.60
C ARG A 131 3.19 -13.09 -8.29
N ILE A 132 2.19 -12.63 -7.55
CA ILE A 132 1.96 -11.20 -7.24
C ILE A 132 2.63 -10.78 -5.94
N TRP A 133 2.63 -11.64 -4.91
CA TRP A 133 3.03 -11.24 -3.56
C TRP A 133 4.46 -10.65 -3.47
N LEU A 134 5.45 -11.28 -4.12
CA LEU A 134 6.84 -10.84 -4.04
C LEU A 134 7.07 -9.53 -4.82
N PRO A 135 6.61 -9.38 -6.07
CA PRO A 135 6.63 -8.09 -6.76
C PRO A 135 5.89 -6.97 -6.01
N LEU A 136 4.75 -7.29 -5.40
CA LEU A 136 3.95 -6.33 -4.65
C LEU A 136 4.68 -5.86 -3.39
N ALA A 137 5.28 -6.78 -2.63
CA ALA A 137 6.06 -6.45 -1.44
C ALA A 137 7.28 -5.57 -1.81
N ALA A 138 7.99 -5.93 -2.87
CA ALA A 138 9.12 -5.15 -3.36
C ALA A 138 8.70 -3.74 -3.82
N SER A 139 7.59 -3.64 -4.57
CA SER A 139 7.07 -2.35 -5.02
C SER A 139 6.66 -1.48 -3.83
N ASN A 140 5.96 -2.02 -2.83
CA ASN A 140 5.57 -1.28 -1.63
C ASN A 140 6.76 -0.81 -0.80
N ALA A 141 7.81 -1.62 -0.68
CA ALA A 141 9.03 -1.21 0.01
C ALA A 141 9.71 -0.02 -0.70
N VAL A 142 9.80 -0.05 -2.03
CA VAL A 142 10.36 1.05 -2.83
C VAL A 142 9.51 2.31 -2.70
N PHE A 143 8.19 2.20 -2.84
CA PHE A 143 7.29 3.35 -2.73
C PHE A 143 7.24 3.94 -1.32
N ALA A 144 7.31 3.12 -0.26
CA ALA A 144 7.41 3.62 1.11
C ALA A 144 8.65 4.50 1.32
N ILE A 145 9.80 4.12 0.76
CA ILE A 145 11.02 4.92 0.79
C ILE A 145 10.83 6.23 0.00
N LEU A 146 10.24 6.16 -1.19
CA LEU A 146 9.97 7.35 -2.02
C LEU A 146 9.04 8.33 -1.30
N TYR A 147 7.96 7.85 -0.70
CA TYR A 147 7.03 8.70 0.06
C TYR A 147 7.71 9.34 1.26
N TYR A 148 8.55 8.59 1.99
CA TYR A 148 9.33 9.16 3.08
C TYR A 148 10.21 10.33 2.63
N VAL A 149 10.97 10.15 1.54
CA VAL A 149 11.84 11.20 1.01
C VAL A 149 11.05 12.43 0.55
N ILE A 150 9.95 12.22 -0.18
CA ILE A 150 9.10 13.32 -0.70
C ILE A 150 8.45 14.09 0.45
N VAL A 151 7.84 13.39 1.40
CA VAL A 151 7.15 14.02 2.54
C VAL A 151 8.16 14.73 3.45
N TRP A 152 9.30 14.12 3.73
CA TRP A 152 10.35 14.75 4.52
C TRP A 152 10.87 16.03 3.86
N ALA A 153 11.17 15.98 2.55
CA ALA A 153 11.63 17.15 1.81
C ALA A 153 10.56 18.26 1.76
N GLY A 154 9.29 17.89 1.54
CA GLY A 154 8.17 18.82 1.53
C GLY A 154 7.95 19.50 2.89
N LEU A 155 7.98 18.74 3.98
CA LEU A 155 7.89 19.30 5.34
C LEU A 155 9.05 20.24 5.65
N HIS A 156 10.27 19.90 5.21
CA HIS A 156 11.42 20.77 5.40
C HIS A 156 11.31 22.07 4.59
N GLN A 157 10.77 22.04 3.38
CA GLN A 157 10.50 23.25 2.59
C GLN A 157 9.47 24.15 3.28
N VAL A 158 8.37 23.58 3.80
CA VAL A 158 7.34 24.34 4.52
C VAL A 158 7.86 24.93 5.83
N ALA A 159 8.73 24.22 6.55
CA ALA A 159 9.33 24.73 7.79
C ALA A 159 10.32 25.90 7.55
N ASN A 160 10.81 26.07 6.32
CA ASN A 160 11.72 27.14 5.92
C ASN A 160 11.02 28.29 5.16
N LEU A 161 9.68 28.25 5.05
CA LEU A 161 8.83 29.32 4.52
C LEU A 161 8.20 30.11 5.67
#